data_AF-A0A7K9R986-F1
#
_entry.id   AF-A0A7K9R986-F1
#
_cell.length_a   1.000
_cell.length_b   1.000
_cell.length_c   1.000
_cell.angle_alpha   90.00
_cell.angle_beta   90.00
_cell.angle_gamma   90.00
#
_symmetry.space_group_name_H-M   'P 1'
#
loop_
_entity.id
_entity.type
_entity.pdbx_description
1 polymer ?
#
loop_
_entity_poly.entity_id
_entity_poly.type
_entity_poly.pdbx_seq_one_letter_code
_entity_poly.pdbx_strand_id
1 'polypeptide(L)'
;EWTMKTSIVFLLCISVFPGFSQGRVVREDETGFAECNVFFPGQDPPEGFTEPFHVKICQQYNKEPRFATLYSTKDKIPLYSAFKFTKPAQSEEESWLVEPQVDDPENGLHEMVREADIGDTVANLGANQALTSDYVGSGYERGLLNPSLLNEEDFQVATYTLTNAVPLSPALSKSWHRDIGKVVEQALIPHCSKTDHLYILAGAIPSSVQVKGKVSVPESLWLAACCDAPERWTLGLVKKISDENSLADLTVRELEKQLLPEVHLFKGSCGEDKQSQEKREAVLQVVSQIRSGEQVGTSNNQETKDSGWVRRVAGIVATPFIKLLELLIYIFVELVKFVFYFLWLVMKRVVGTILDGVYGLWNGMVSYLKAISIVLIRIPYDVGRVIVNVYLGFLQIVRDVFSLFYRILSIPVGFVLHLAAFPYHTICAIPSVLKDMVTGIGGTFLLVIDTTATVLQGFYCIAGHIVKRFIPKGSSDD
;
A
#
# COMPACT_ATOMS: atom_id res chain seq x y z
N GLU A 1 38.35 42.19 -14.93
CA GLU A 1 37.28 41.40 -15.57
C GLU A 1 36.29 40.92 -14.55
N TRP A 2 35.02 40.99 -14.93
CA TRP A 2 33.84 40.75 -14.13
C TRP A 2 33.63 39.26 -13.82
N THR A 3 33.24 38.95 -12.57
CA THR A 3 32.13 38.05 -12.17
C THR A 3 32.15 37.92 -10.63
N MET A 4 31.32 38.71 -9.92
CA MET A 4 30.09 38.25 -9.23
C MET A 4 30.31 36.99 -8.37
N LYS A 5 30.52 37.06 -7.05
CA LYS A 5 29.53 37.38 -5.99
C LYS A 5 28.10 37.01 -6.37
N THR A 6 27.59 35.87 -5.88
CA THR A 6 26.35 35.78 -5.07
C THR A 6 26.00 34.33 -4.70
N SER A 7 25.61 34.17 -3.43
CA SER A 7 24.63 33.19 -2.92
C SER A 7 25.00 31.70 -2.86
N ILE A 8 25.78 31.36 -1.82
CA ILE A 8 25.62 30.08 -1.09
C ILE A 8 24.49 30.29 -0.06
N VAL A 9 23.26 30.44 -0.53
CA VAL A 9 21.99 30.36 0.22
C VAL A 9 20.93 30.04 -0.83
N PHE A 10 20.02 29.10 -0.53
CA PHE A 10 19.00 28.50 -1.40
C PHE A 10 19.44 27.28 -2.23
N LEU A 11 19.42 26.10 -1.59
CA LEU A 11 18.63 24.93 -2.05
C LEU A 11 18.68 23.79 -1.00
N LEU A 12 18.39 24.15 0.26
CA LEU A 12 18.10 23.21 1.35
C LEU A 12 16.62 23.36 1.78
N CYS A 13 15.74 23.56 0.79
CA CYS A 13 14.29 23.53 0.93
C CYS A 13 13.66 22.73 -0.22
N ILE A 14 14.04 21.46 -0.37
CA ILE A 14 13.20 20.44 -1.03
C ILE A 14 13.03 19.26 -0.06
N SER A 15 12.50 19.60 1.11
CA SER A 15 11.65 18.76 1.94
C SER A 15 10.53 19.75 2.28
N VAL A 16 9.37 19.70 1.65
CA VAL A 16 8.39 18.63 1.71
C VAL A 16 7.59 18.66 0.40
N PHE A 17 7.72 17.62 -0.43
CA PHE A 17 6.58 17.21 -1.27
C PHE A 17 5.78 16.23 -0.40
N PRO A 18 4.59 16.59 0.13
CA PRO A 18 3.64 15.57 0.56
C PRO A 18 2.96 15.11 -0.73
N GLY A 19 3.55 14.11 -1.37
CA GLY A 19 3.11 13.72 -2.70
C GLY A 19 3.69 12.39 -3.15
N PHE A 20 4.02 11.50 -2.21
CA PHE A 20 3.94 10.08 -2.52
C PHE A 20 2.51 9.68 -2.19
N SER A 21 1.61 9.84 -3.18
CA SER A 21 0.34 9.12 -3.24
C SER A 21 0.68 7.64 -3.10
N GLN A 22 0.51 7.12 -1.90
CA GLN A 22 0.64 5.70 -1.59
C GLN A 22 -0.76 5.29 -1.14
N GLY A 23 -1.56 4.78 -2.07
CA GLY A 23 -2.83 4.15 -1.73
C GLY A 23 -2.61 2.96 -0.83
N ARG A 24 -3.42 2.83 0.20
CA ARG A 24 -3.31 1.73 1.16
C ARG A 24 -4.51 1.77 2.08
N VAL A 25 -4.60 0.74 2.90
CA VAL A 25 -5.36 0.80 4.13
C VAL A 25 -4.85 2.01 4.89
N VAL A 26 -5.78 2.92 5.18
CA VAL A 26 -5.49 4.21 5.79
C VAL A 26 -5.01 3.93 7.22
N ARG A 27 -3.87 4.49 7.59
CA ARG A 27 -3.30 4.28 8.92
C ARG A 27 -4.09 5.10 9.94
N GLU A 28 -4.02 4.70 11.20
CA GLU A 28 -4.74 5.36 12.29
C GLU A 28 -4.33 6.83 12.49
N ASP A 29 -3.10 7.21 12.12
CA ASP A 29 -2.59 8.57 12.24
C ASP A 29 -3.07 9.51 11.13
N GLU A 30 -3.69 8.97 10.08
CA GLU A 30 -4.19 9.75 8.95
C GLU A 30 -5.62 10.22 9.14
N THR A 31 -5.87 11.44 8.69
CA THR A 31 -7.20 12.05 8.77
C THR A 31 -8.16 11.40 7.77
N GLY A 32 -9.27 10.86 8.28
CA GLY A 32 -10.35 10.33 7.45
C GLY A 32 -9.94 9.15 6.57
N PHE A 33 -10.05 9.31 5.25
CA PHE A 33 -9.69 8.37 4.18
C PHE A 33 -8.49 8.87 3.35
N ALA A 34 -7.60 9.68 3.94
CA ALA A 34 -6.44 10.26 3.27
C ALA A 34 -6.81 10.96 1.94
N GLU A 35 -6.23 10.57 0.81
CA GLU A 35 -6.49 11.18 -0.50
C GLU A 35 -7.95 11.01 -0.95
N CYS A 36 -8.63 9.97 -0.47
CA CYS A 36 -10.03 9.70 -0.78
C CYS A 36 -11.01 10.57 0.04
N ASN A 37 -10.53 11.50 0.87
CA ASN A 37 -11.40 12.47 1.54
C ASN A 37 -12.20 13.34 0.55
N VAL A 38 -11.73 13.50 -0.68
CA VAL A 38 -12.41 14.24 -1.76
C VAL A 38 -13.81 13.69 -2.13
N PHE A 39 -14.12 12.44 -1.74
CA PHE A 39 -15.42 11.81 -1.96
C PHE A 39 -16.45 12.10 -0.87
N PHE A 40 -16.11 12.95 0.10
CA PHE A 40 -17.02 13.36 1.19
C PHE A 40 -17.28 14.86 1.15
N PRO A 41 -18.50 15.32 1.51
CA PRO A 41 -18.80 16.74 1.61
C PRO A 41 -17.89 17.39 2.65
N GLY A 42 -17.30 18.54 2.31
CA GLY A 42 -16.32 19.20 3.18
C GLY A 42 -15.02 18.42 3.43
N GLN A 43 -14.81 17.29 2.74
CA GLN A 43 -13.73 16.33 3.01
C GLN A 43 -13.81 15.66 4.40
N ASP A 44 -15.01 15.63 4.99
CA ASP A 44 -15.28 15.05 6.30
C ASP A 44 -16.07 13.74 6.16
N PRO A 45 -15.47 12.57 6.45
CA PRO A 45 -16.15 11.28 6.33
C PRO A 45 -17.15 11.01 7.47
N PRO A 46 -18.02 10.00 7.32
CA PRO A 46 -18.95 9.55 8.37
C PRO A 46 -18.27 9.21 9.71
N GLU A 47 -18.97 9.48 10.81
CA GLU A 47 -18.56 9.13 12.18
C GLU A 47 -19.43 8.00 12.77
N GLY A 48 -18.98 7.40 13.88
CA GLY A 48 -19.71 6.35 14.61
C GLY A 48 -19.29 4.92 14.27
N PHE A 49 -18.48 4.72 13.22
CA PHE A 49 -17.94 3.41 12.85
C PHE A 49 -16.57 3.15 13.50
N THR A 50 -16.56 2.74 14.77
CA THR A 50 -15.33 2.69 15.60
C THR A 50 -14.84 1.28 15.96
N GLU A 51 -15.51 0.23 15.48
CA GLU A 51 -15.09 -1.14 15.77
C GLU A 51 -13.68 -1.43 15.23
N PRO A 52 -12.86 -2.22 15.96
CA PRO A 52 -11.46 -2.47 15.60
C PRO A 52 -11.28 -3.27 14.31
N PHE A 53 -12.32 -3.96 13.85
CA PHE A 53 -12.34 -4.71 12.59
C PHE A 53 -12.85 -3.87 11.41
N HIS A 54 -13.18 -2.59 11.63
CA HIS A 54 -13.48 -1.64 10.56
C HIS A 54 -12.20 -1.06 9.99
N VAL A 55 -12.02 -1.24 8.69
CA VAL A 55 -10.83 -0.83 7.95
C VAL A 55 -11.24 0.25 6.95
N LYS A 56 -10.52 1.37 6.97
CA LYS A 56 -10.71 2.47 6.02
C LYS A 56 -9.82 2.23 4.80
N ILE A 57 -10.42 2.16 3.63
CA ILE A 57 -9.74 1.88 2.37
C ILE A 57 -9.91 3.08 1.45
N CYS A 58 -8.78 3.67 1.02
CA CYS A 58 -8.78 4.58 -0.13
C CYS A 58 -8.57 3.74 -1.39
N GLN A 59 -9.61 3.64 -2.23
CA GLN A 59 -9.62 2.77 -3.39
C GLN A 59 -8.86 3.44 -4.52
N GLN A 60 -7.62 2.99 -4.75
CA GLN A 60 -6.75 3.55 -5.77
C GLN A 60 -6.57 2.59 -6.94
N TYR A 61 -6.64 3.14 -8.16
CA TYR A 61 -6.40 2.41 -9.39
C TYR A 61 -5.67 3.30 -10.39
N ASN A 62 -4.57 2.80 -10.97
CA ASN A 62 -3.63 3.60 -11.75
C ASN A 62 -3.06 4.78 -10.95
N LYS A 63 -2.78 4.55 -9.65
CA LYS A 63 -2.22 5.56 -8.70
C LYS A 63 -3.11 6.77 -8.42
N GLU A 64 -4.36 6.73 -8.85
CA GLU A 64 -5.34 7.79 -8.65
C GLU A 64 -6.47 7.30 -7.73
N PRO A 65 -6.97 8.14 -6.80
CA PRO A 65 -8.10 7.81 -5.94
C PRO A 65 -9.40 7.74 -6.76
N ARG A 66 -10.15 6.64 -6.60
CA ARG A 66 -11.39 6.38 -7.36
C ARG A 66 -12.64 6.48 -6.50
N PHE A 67 -12.60 5.96 -5.28
CA PHE A 67 -13.67 6.10 -4.28
C PHE A 67 -13.12 5.73 -2.89
N ALA A 68 -13.91 5.94 -1.84
CA ALA A 68 -13.55 5.50 -0.48
C ALA A 68 -14.44 4.33 -0.05
N THR A 69 -13.92 3.40 0.73
CA THR A 69 -14.70 2.28 1.28
C THR A 69 -14.37 2.05 2.74
N LEU A 70 -15.38 2.05 3.60
CA LEU A 70 -15.27 1.50 4.94
C LEU A 70 -15.65 0.01 4.92
N TYR A 71 -14.71 -0.84 5.30
CA TYR A 71 -14.83 -2.29 5.15
C TYR A 71 -14.82 -3.00 6.52
N SER A 72 -15.72 -3.97 6.72
CA SER A 72 -15.69 -4.83 7.91
C SER A 72 -14.92 -6.10 7.58
N THR A 73 -13.74 -6.29 8.20
CA THR A 73 -12.95 -7.52 8.05
C THR A 73 -13.57 -8.73 8.74
N LYS A 74 -14.42 -8.47 9.74
CA LYS A 74 -15.21 -9.49 10.43
C LYS A 74 -16.34 -10.03 9.52
N ASP A 75 -17.06 -9.15 8.86
CA ASP A 75 -18.22 -9.51 8.02
C ASP A 75 -17.83 -9.73 6.55
N LYS A 76 -16.60 -9.35 6.18
CA LYS A 76 -16.02 -9.40 4.84
C LYS A 76 -16.86 -8.70 3.78
N ILE A 77 -17.50 -7.61 4.16
CA ILE A 77 -18.27 -6.75 3.27
C ILE A 77 -18.00 -5.27 3.56
N PRO A 78 -18.14 -4.38 2.56
CA PRO A 78 -18.21 -2.94 2.81
C PRO A 78 -19.43 -2.59 3.66
N LEU A 79 -19.21 -1.76 4.68
CA LEU A 79 -20.29 -1.08 5.39
C LEU A 79 -20.83 0.09 4.58
N TYR A 80 -19.92 0.81 3.90
CA TYR A 80 -20.26 1.76 2.85
C TYR A 80 -19.11 2.01 1.88
N SER A 81 -19.47 2.44 0.67
CA SER A 81 -18.60 3.07 -0.32
C SER A 81 -19.06 4.50 -0.60
N ALA A 82 -18.13 5.45 -0.60
CA ALA A 82 -18.36 6.86 -0.88
C ALA A 82 -17.76 7.24 -2.23
N PHE A 83 -18.58 7.81 -3.11
CA PHE A 83 -18.20 8.09 -4.49
C PHE A 83 -18.95 9.31 -5.04
N LYS A 84 -18.46 9.80 -6.18
CA LYS A 84 -19.12 10.83 -6.99
C LYS A 84 -19.53 10.22 -8.33
N PHE A 85 -20.58 10.75 -8.92
CA PHE A 85 -20.92 10.42 -10.29
C PHE A 85 -19.90 11.05 -11.25
N THR A 86 -19.41 10.29 -12.23
CA THR A 86 -18.54 10.82 -13.29
C THR A 86 -19.34 10.98 -14.57
N LYS A 87 -19.50 9.91 -15.36
CA LYS A 87 -20.44 9.80 -16.48
C LYS A 87 -20.89 8.35 -16.67
N PRO A 88 -22.02 8.10 -17.34
CA PRO A 88 -22.45 6.75 -17.66
C PRO A 88 -21.57 6.18 -18.76
N ALA A 89 -20.98 5.00 -18.53
CA ALA A 89 -20.16 4.30 -19.51
C ALA A 89 -20.79 2.98 -19.97
N GLN A 90 -20.32 2.49 -21.12
CA GLN A 90 -20.63 1.13 -21.54
C GLN A 90 -19.94 0.14 -20.60
N SER A 91 -20.51 -1.05 -20.44
CA SER A 91 -19.92 -2.09 -19.58
C SER A 91 -18.59 -2.56 -20.16
N GLU A 92 -17.51 -2.39 -19.42
CA GLU A 92 -16.26 -3.08 -19.65
C GLU A 92 -16.29 -4.53 -19.11
N GLU A 93 -15.25 -5.30 -19.46
CA GLU A 93 -15.09 -6.69 -19.05
C GLU A 93 -14.80 -6.79 -17.55
N GLU A 94 -15.56 -7.64 -16.84
CA GLU A 94 -15.44 -7.82 -15.40
C GLU A 94 -14.12 -8.53 -15.05
N SER A 95 -13.13 -7.77 -14.58
CA SER A 95 -11.93 -8.31 -13.96
C SER A 95 -11.96 -7.98 -12.46
N TRP A 96 -12.08 -9.01 -11.62
CA TRP A 96 -12.23 -8.82 -10.19
C TRP A 96 -10.89 -8.47 -9.53
N LEU A 97 -10.93 -7.36 -8.80
CA LEU A 97 -9.83 -6.78 -8.06
C LEU A 97 -9.97 -7.11 -6.57
N VAL A 98 -8.87 -7.04 -5.85
CA VAL A 98 -8.80 -7.10 -4.39
C VAL A 98 -7.79 -6.09 -3.88
N GLU A 99 -7.77 -5.90 -2.57
CA GLU A 99 -6.89 -4.97 -1.85
C GLU A 99 -5.88 -5.79 -1.05
N PRO A 100 -4.71 -6.13 -1.60
CA PRO A 100 -3.66 -6.92 -0.94
C PRO A 100 -3.38 -6.50 0.51
N GLN A 101 -3.36 -5.19 0.74
CA GLN A 101 -3.06 -4.55 2.01
C GLN A 101 -4.08 -4.82 3.13
N VAL A 102 -5.27 -5.33 2.80
CA VAL A 102 -6.29 -5.72 3.79
C VAL A 102 -5.92 -7.06 4.44
N ASP A 103 -5.34 -7.99 3.69
CA ASP A 103 -4.91 -9.29 4.21
C ASP A 103 -3.47 -9.27 4.71
N ASP A 104 -2.60 -8.52 4.05
CA ASP A 104 -1.17 -8.44 4.36
C ASP A 104 -0.70 -6.97 4.36
N PRO A 105 -0.77 -6.25 5.49
CA PRO A 105 -0.38 -4.82 5.54
C PRO A 105 1.08 -4.55 5.16
N GLU A 106 1.97 -5.54 5.26
CA GLU A 106 3.41 -5.43 4.97
C GLU A 106 3.75 -5.77 3.51
N ASN A 107 2.74 -6.12 2.71
CA ASN A 107 2.94 -6.38 1.29
C ASN A 107 3.36 -5.10 0.53
N GLY A 108 4.14 -5.26 -0.54
CA GLY A 108 4.66 -4.13 -1.33
C GLY A 108 3.66 -3.50 -2.32
N LEU A 109 2.40 -3.94 -2.33
CA LEU A 109 1.34 -3.44 -3.22
C LEU A 109 0.49 -2.41 -2.49
N HIS A 110 0.29 -1.28 -3.16
CA HIS A 110 -0.32 -0.05 -2.63
C HIS A 110 -1.49 0.42 -3.52
N GLU A 111 -2.06 -0.48 -4.30
CA GLU A 111 -3.27 -0.23 -5.08
C GLU A 111 -4.04 -1.54 -5.24
N MET A 112 -5.28 -1.46 -5.68
CA MET A 112 -6.06 -2.65 -5.97
C MET A 112 -5.42 -3.43 -7.13
N VAL A 113 -5.40 -4.76 -7.04
CA VAL A 113 -4.77 -5.64 -8.02
C VAL A 113 -5.75 -6.72 -8.44
N ARG A 114 -5.67 -7.18 -9.69
CA ARG A 114 -6.46 -8.31 -10.16
C ARG A 114 -6.18 -9.53 -9.29
N GLU A 115 -7.24 -10.16 -8.79
CA GLU A 115 -7.13 -11.35 -7.93
C GLU A 115 -6.30 -12.46 -8.61
N ALA A 116 -6.46 -12.60 -9.93
CA ALA A 116 -5.72 -13.58 -10.74
C ALA A 116 -4.22 -13.30 -10.84
N ASP A 117 -3.77 -12.06 -10.63
CA ASP A 117 -2.38 -11.64 -10.81
C ASP A 117 -1.58 -11.68 -9.48
N ILE A 118 -2.22 -11.91 -8.33
CA ILE A 118 -1.59 -11.79 -7.00
C ILE A 118 -0.58 -12.91 -6.70
N GLY A 119 -0.79 -14.11 -7.25
CA GLY A 119 0.07 -15.28 -6.99
C GLY A 119 0.34 -15.50 -5.49
N ASP A 120 1.55 -15.92 -5.14
CA ASP A 120 1.98 -16.14 -3.74
C ASP A 120 2.55 -14.87 -3.07
N THR A 121 2.34 -13.68 -3.66
CA THR A 121 2.97 -12.42 -3.20
C THR A 121 2.37 -11.90 -1.90
N VAL A 122 1.11 -12.24 -1.64
CA VAL A 122 0.31 -11.73 -0.50
C VAL A 122 0.11 -12.85 0.51
N ALA A 123 0.61 -12.67 1.72
CA ALA A 123 0.39 -13.64 2.78
C ALA A 123 -1.09 -13.65 3.21
N ASN A 124 -1.63 -14.85 3.49
CA ASN A 124 -2.99 -15.01 4.02
C ASN A 124 -4.11 -14.36 3.18
N LEU A 125 -3.94 -14.30 1.86
CA LEU A 125 -4.98 -13.77 0.96
C LEU A 125 -6.36 -14.40 1.25
N GLY A 126 -7.36 -13.54 1.45
CA GLY A 126 -8.72 -13.90 1.83
C GLY A 126 -8.95 -14.12 3.33
N ALA A 127 -7.98 -13.84 4.20
CA ALA A 127 -8.16 -13.93 5.65
C ALA A 127 -9.12 -12.85 6.16
N ASN A 128 -8.93 -11.61 5.71
CA ASN A 128 -9.66 -10.42 6.16
C ASN A 128 -10.62 -9.88 5.09
N GLN A 129 -10.42 -10.19 3.81
CA GLN A 129 -11.37 -9.84 2.75
C GLN A 129 -12.03 -11.08 2.11
N ALA A 130 -13.09 -10.83 1.33
CA ALA A 130 -13.72 -11.85 0.50
C ALA A 130 -12.91 -12.12 -0.77
N LEU A 131 -12.95 -13.35 -1.28
CA LEU A 131 -12.35 -13.74 -2.57
C LEU A 131 -13.41 -14.18 -3.57
N THR A 132 -13.10 -14.20 -4.88
CA THR A 132 -14.03 -14.67 -5.91
C THR A 132 -14.49 -16.09 -5.61
N SER A 133 -13.58 -16.93 -5.11
CA SER A 133 -13.87 -18.31 -4.71
C SER A 133 -14.94 -18.45 -3.62
N ASP A 134 -15.14 -17.42 -2.78
CA ASP A 134 -16.18 -17.43 -1.74
C ASP A 134 -17.60 -17.33 -2.35
N TYR A 135 -17.73 -16.68 -3.51
CA TYR A 135 -19.01 -16.52 -4.22
C TYR A 135 -19.32 -17.67 -5.18
N VAL A 136 -18.30 -18.31 -5.78
CA VAL A 136 -18.49 -19.37 -6.78
C VAL A 136 -19.34 -20.51 -6.23
N GLY A 137 -20.44 -20.83 -6.92
CA GLY A 137 -21.35 -21.92 -6.54
C GLY A 137 -22.19 -21.66 -5.30
N SER A 138 -22.21 -20.43 -4.76
CA SER A 138 -23.00 -20.07 -3.58
C SER A 138 -24.47 -19.74 -3.88
N GLY A 139 -24.79 -19.41 -5.14
CA GLY A 139 -26.09 -18.82 -5.52
C GLY A 139 -26.19 -17.30 -5.30
N TYR A 140 -25.14 -16.67 -4.77
CA TYR A 140 -25.02 -15.22 -4.62
C TYR A 140 -24.07 -14.63 -5.67
N GLU A 141 -24.40 -13.44 -6.13
CA GLU A 141 -23.56 -12.57 -6.94
C GLU A 141 -22.81 -11.57 -6.07
N ARG A 142 -21.78 -10.97 -6.67
CA ARG A 142 -20.99 -9.88 -6.09
C ARG A 142 -21.67 -8.55 -6.40
N GLY A 143 -22.67 -8.21 -5.60
CA GLY A 143 -23.44 -6.98 -5.76
C GLY A 143 -22.63 -5.75 -5.39
N LEU A 144 -22.30 -4.90 -6.39
CA LEU A 144 -21.53 -3.67 -6.16
C LEU A 144 -22.34 -2.61 -5.41
N LEU A 145 -21.74 -1.98 -4.40
CA LEU A 145 -22.33 -0.81 -3.72
C LEU A 145 -22.15 0.48 -4.53
N ASN A 146 -20.93 0.74 -5.01
CA ASN A 146 -20.67 1.73 -6.06
C ASN A 146 -20.84 1.04 -7.43
N PRO A 147 -21.95 1.25 -8.16
CA PRO A 147 -22.21 0.56 -9.42
C PRO A 147 -21.28 1.04 -10.54
N SER A 148 -20.78 0.09 -11.33
CA SER A 148 -19.88 0.36 -12.47
C SER A 148 -20.49 1.30 -13.51
N LEU A 149 -21.79 1.20 -13.77
CA LEU A 149 -22.50 2.02 -14.77
C LEU A 149 -22.59 3.52 -14.42
N LEU A 150 -22.29 3.91 -13.17
CA LEU A 150 -22.22 5.32 -12.76
C LEU A 150 -20.83 5.94 -12.96
N ASN A 151 -19.88 5.15 -13.46
CA ASN A 151 -18.47 5.49 -13.55
C ASN A 151 -17.93 5.31 -14.98
N GLU A 152 -17.04 6.19 -15.43
CA GLU A 152 -16.38 6.11 -16.74
C GLU A 152 -14.92 5.62 -16.64
N GLU A 153 -14.45 4.95 -17.70
CA GLU A 153 -13.05 4.54 -17.88
C GLU A 153 -12.49 3.76 -16.68
N ASP A 154 -11.28 4.12 -16.23
CA ASP A 154 -10.59 3.51 -15.09
C ASP A 154 -11.40 3.51 -13.77
N PHE A 155 -12.33 4.46 -13.57
CA PHE A 155 -13.21 4.42 -12.40
C PHE A 155 -14.16 3.23 -12.46
N GLN A 156 -14.63 2.88 -13.66
CA GLN A 156 -15.51 1.73 -13.86
C GLN A 156 -14.79 0.45 -13.46
N VAL A 157 -13.56 0.25 -13.94
CA VAL A 157 -12.74 -0.92 -13.61
C VAL A 157 -12.52 -1.03 -12.10
N ALA A 158 -12.19 0.09 -11.45
CA ALA A 158 -11.96 0.13 -10.01
C ALA A 158 -13.18 -0.29 -9.17
N THR A 159 -14.41 -0.13 -9.69
CA THR A 159 -15.61 -0.58 -8.97
C THR A 159 -15.71 -2.09 -8.82
N TYR A 160 -15.06 -2.87 -9.68
CA TYR A 160 -15.04 -4.34 -9.64
C TYR A 160 -14.04 -4.91 -8.61
N THR A 161 -13.93 -4.26 -7.46
CA THR A 161 -13.19 -4.80 -6.32
C THR A 161 -14.11 -5.51 -5.33
N LEU A 162 -13.62 -6.60 -4.72
CA LEU A 162 -14.36 -7.37 -3.73
C LEU A 162 -14.61 -6.60 -2.43
N THR A 163 -13.80 -5.59 -2.11
CA THR A 163 -14.10 -4.69 -0.99
C THR A 163 -15.24 -3.72 -1.29
N ASN A 164 -15.70 -3.59 -2.53
CA ASN A 164 -16.90 -2.83 -2.94
C ASN A 164 -18.14 -3.73 -3.16
N ALA A 165 -18.02 -5.04 -2.92
CA ALA A 165 -19.06 -6.02 -3.24
C ALA A 165 -19.69 -6.65 -1.99
N VAL A 166 -21.00 -6.92 -2.08
CA VAL A 166 -21.75 -7.67 -1.07
C VAL A 166 -22.50 -8.85 -1.70
N PRO A 167 -22.75 -9.95 -0.97
CA PRO A 167 -23.57 -11.05 -1.48
C PRO A 167 -25.03 -10.65 -1.72
N LEU A 168 -25.47 -10.66 -2.98
CA LEU A 168 -26.86 -10.45 -3.37
C LEU A 168 -27.37 -11.61 -4.22
N SER A 169 -28.67 -11.93 -4.13
CA SER A 169 -29.28 -12.83 -5.12
C SER A 169 -29.24 -12.16 -6.50
N PRO A 170 -29.21 -12.93 -7.61
CA PRO A 170 -29.18 -12.36 -8.96
C PRO A 170 -30.29 -11.33 -9.23
N ALA A 171 -31.50 -11.61 -8.76
CA ALA A 171 -32.65 -10.72 -8.93
C ALA A 171 -32.50 -9.42 -8.10
N LEU A 172 -32.04 -9.53 -6.85
CA LEU A 172 -31.82 -8.37 -5.99
C LEU A 172 -30.66 -7.50 -6.46
N SER A 173 -29.55 -8.12 -6.91
CA SER A 173 -28.39 -7.46 -7.53
C SER A 173 -28.85 -6.59 -8.70
N LYS A 174 -29.56 -7.20 -9.66
CA LYS A 174 -30.14 -6.50 -10.82
C LYS A 174 -31.10 -5.39 -10.43
N SER A 175 -31.99 -5.62 -9.46
CA SER A 175 -32.91 -4.58 -9.00
C SER A 175 -32.18 -3.43 -8.34
N TRP A 176 -31.20 -3.71 -7.47
CA TRP A 176 -30.41 -2.70 -6.78
C TRP A 176 -29.68 -1.79 -7.77
N HIS A 177 -28.92 -2.35 -8.71
CA HIS A 177 -28.18 -1.55 -9.69
C HIS A 177 -29.11 -0.74 -10.60
N ARG A 178 -30.24 -1.31 -11.02
CA ARG A 178 -31.27 -0.59 -11.80
C ARG A 178 -31.83 0.59 -11.02
N ASP A 179 -32.23 0.36 -9.77
CA ASP A 179 -32.92 1.36 -8.97
C ASP A 179 -31.97 2.50 -8.60
N ILE A 180 -30.75 2.19 -8.17
CA ILE A 180 -29.72 3.19 -7.87
C ILE A 180 -29.31 3.95 -9.12
N GLY A 181 -29.13 3.27 -10.26
CA GLY A 181 -28.85 3.91 -11.54
C GLY A 181 -29.91 4.97 -11.89
N LYS A 182 -31.19 4.60 -11.85
CA LYS A 182 -32.30 5.54 -12.09
C LYS A 182 -32.34 6.68 -11.08
N VAL A 183 -32.16 6.40 -9.79
CA VAL A 183 -32.18 7.43 -8.74
C VAL A 183 -31.08 8.46 -9.01
N VAL A 184 -29.86 8.02 -9.27
CA VAL A 184 -28.73 8.91 -9.51
C VAL A 184 -28.95 9.74 -10.77
N GLU A 185 -29.30 9.09 -11.89
CA GLU A 185 -29.45 9.75 -13.20
C GLU A 185 -30.67 10.67 -13.29
N GLN A 186 -31.81 10.27 -12.73
CA GLN A 186 -33.08 10.97 -12.92
C GLN A 186 -33.44 11.87 -11.75
N ALA A 187 -33.05 11.52 -10.52
CA ALA A 187 -33.40 12.28 -9.33
C ALA A 187 -32.23 13.13 -8.82
N LEU A 188 -31.04 12.56 -8.62
CA LEU A 188 -29.95 13.28 -7.94
C LEU A 188 -29.25 14.31 -8.84
N ILE A 189 -28.78 13.89 -10.01
CA ILE A 189 -28.01 14.75 -10.92
C ILE A 189 -28.83 15.98 -11.37
N PRO A 190 -30.09 15.82 -11.85
CA PRO A 190 -30.85 16.97 -12.34
C PRO A 190 -31.21 18.00 -11.26
N HIS A 191 -31.20 17.58 -9.98
CA HIS A 191 -31.57 18.41 -8.85
C HIS A 191 -30.38 18.92 -8.03
N CYS A 192 -29.15 18.55 -8.40
CA CYS A 192 -27.95 19.16 -7.83
C CYS A 192 -27.35 20.16 -8.81
N SER A 193 -27.33 21.45 -8.45
CA SER A 193 -26.90 22.53 -9.36
C SER A 193 -25.48 22.36 -9.90
N LYS A 194 -24.63 21.61 -9.18
CA LYS A 194 -23.27 21.25 -9.60
C LYS A 194 -23.03 19.78 -9.29
N THR A 195 -22.84 18.97 -10.33
CA THR A 195 -22.60 17.52 -10.18
C THR A 195 -21.36 17.20 -9.33
N ASP A 196 -20.30 18.00 -9.41
CA ASP A 196 -19.08 17.80 -8.59
C ASP A 196 -19.29 17.99 -7.08
N HIS A 197 -20.43 18.59 -6.70
CA HIS A 197 -20.88 18.78 -5.32
C HIS A 197 -21.94 17.75 -4.89
N LEU A 198 -22.25 16.77 -5.73
CA LEU A 198 -23.09 15.62 -5.37
C LEU A 198 -22.22 14.51 -4.81
N TYR A 199 -22.43 14.19 -3.54
CA TYR A 199 -21.73 13.15 -2.80
C TYR A 199 -22.70 12.00 -2.51
N ILE A 200 -22.26 10.77 -2.80
CA ILE A 200 -23.10 9.57 -2.67
C ILE A 200 -22.40 8.57 -1.77
N LEU A 201 -23.13 8.07 -0.77
CA LEU A 201 -22.76 6.94 0.08
C LEU A 201 -23.71 5.80 -0.23
N ALA A 202 -23.20 4.63 -0.62
CA ALA A 202 -23.98 3.41 -0.72
C ALA A 202 -23.43 2.39 0.25
N GLY A 203 -24.29 1.72 1.01
CA GLY A 203 -23.88 0.85 2.11
C GLY A 203 -24.76 -0.36 2.33
N ALA A 204 -24.28 -1.23 3.22
CA ALA A 204 -24.91 -2.48 3.57
C ALA A 204 -24.87 -2.69 5.09
N ILE A 205 -25.97 -3.20 5.64
CA ILE A 205 -26.05 -3.60 7.04
C ILE A 205 -25.77 -5.11 7.09
N PRO A 206 -24.68 -5.57 7.75
CA PRO A 206 -24.38 -6.99 7.85
C PRO A 206 -25.47 -7.75 8.64
N SER A 207 -25.58 -9.06 8.39
CA SER A 207 -26.51 -9.93 9.11
C SER A 207 -25.76 -11.14 9.68
N SER A 208 -26.46 -12.00 10.42
CA SER A 208 -25.89 -13.25 10.90
C SER A 208 -25.76 -14.33 9.80
N VAL A 209 -26.37 -14.12 8.62
CA VAL A 209 -26.33 -15.09 7.52
C VAL A 209 -25.04 -14.92 6.75
N GLN A 210 -24.33 -16.01 6.47
CA GLN A 210 -23.04 -15.97 5.80
C GLN A 210 -22.98 -16.92 4.59
N VAL A 211 -22.45 -16.41 3.48
CA VAL A 211 -22.03 -17.22 2.33
C VAL A 211 -20.82 -18.03 2.72
N LYS A 212 -20.93 -19.37 2.60
CA LYS A 212 -19.88 -20.34 2.93
C LYS A 212 -19.27 -20.15 4.33
N GLY A 213 -20.02 -19.59 5.28
CA GLY A 213 -19.53 -19.30 6.64
C GLY A 213 -18.40 -18.27 6.69
N LYS A 214 -18.28 -17.41 5.66
CA LYS A 214 -17.18 -16.44 5.52
C LYS A 214 -17.66 -15.01 5.27
N VAL A 215 -18.56 -14.81 4.31
CA VAL A 215 -18.97 -13.47 3.86
C VAL A 215 -20.40 -13.20 4.29
N SER A 216 -20.63 -12.13 5.05
CA SER A 216 -21.97 -11.76 5.51
C SER A 216 -22.89 -11.42 4.33
N VAL A 217 -24.07 -12.03 4.30
CA VAL A 217 -25.18 -11.56 3.47
C VAL A 217 -25.80 -10.35 4.17
N PRO A 218 -26.08 -9.23 3.49
CA PRO A 218 -26.66 -8.07 4.17
C PRO A 218 -28.11 -8.32 4.60
N GLU A 219 -28.57 -7.62 5.64
CA GLU A 219 -29.99 -7.54 5.99
C GLU A 219 -30.70 -6.48 5.13
N SER A 220 -30.02 -5.36 4.90
CA SER A 220 -30.53 -4.23 4.12
C SER A 220 -29.38 -3.52 3.39
N LEU A 221 -29.71 -2.94 2.24
CA LEU A 221 -28.88 -2.00 1.50
C LEU A 221 -29.42 -0.59 1.73
N TRP A 222 -28.56 0.41 1.65
CA TRP A 222 -28.96 1.80 1.81
C TRP A 222 -28.14 2.73 0.93
N LEU A 223 -28.71 3.89 0.63
CA LEU A 223 -28.04 4.98 -0.07
C LEU A 223 -28.32 6.29 0.65
N ALA A 224 -27.29 7.08 0.89
CA ALA A 224 -27.41 8.46 1.33
C ALA A 224 -26.75 9.37 0.30
N ALA A 225 -27.38 10.50 -0.01
CA ALA A 225 -26.83 11.49 -0.92
C ALA A 225 -26.89 12.89 -0.33
N CYS A 226 -25.87 13.70 -0.61
CA CYS A 226 -25.89 15.13 -0.34
C CYS A 226 -25.47 15.94 -1.57
N CYS A 227 -26.21 17.01 -1.86
CA CYS A 227 -25.75 18.07 -2.75
C CYS A 227 -25.23 19.27 -1.93
N ASP A 228 -23.91 19.47 -1.88
CA ASP A 228 -23.29 20.62 -1.19
C ASP A 228 -23.14 21.84 -2.12
N ALA A 229 -24.27 22.31 -2.64
CA ALA A 229 -24.39 23.50 -3.48
C ALA A 229 -25.25 24.56 -2.75
N PRO A 230 -25.40 25.81 -3.25
CA PRO A 230 -26.19 26.84 -2.57
C PRO A 230 -27.60 26.40 -2.14
N GLU A 231 -28.25 25.54 -2.94
CA GLU A 231 -29.54 24.90 -2.62
C GLU A 231 -29.33 23.49 -2.06
N ARG A 232 -28.75 23.38 -0.85
CA ARG A 232 -28.41 22.08 -0.26
C ARG A 232 -29.62 21.21 -0.01
N TRP A 233 -29.46 19.92 -0.22
CA TRP A 233 -30.45 18.92 0.17
C TRP A 233 -29.75 17.59 0.45
N THR A 234 -30.46 16.74 1.19
CA THR A 234 -30.02 15.38 1.49
C THR A 234 -31.13 14.39 1.18
N LEU A 235 -30.75 13.15 0.86
CA LEU A 235 -31.66 12.04 0.62
C LEU A 235 -31.14 10.79 1.33
N GLY A 236 -32.03 10.04 1.97
CA GLY A 236 -31.77 8.68 2.46
C GLY A 236 -32.70 7.68 1.78
N LEU A 237 -32.18 6.52 1.43
CA LEU A 237 -32.91 5.40 0.85
C LEU A 237 -32.50 4.11 1.56
N VAL A 238 -33.45 3.19 1.72
CA VAL A 238 -33.21 1.84 2.23
C VAL A 238 -33.92 0.82 1.36
N LYS A 239 -33.29 -0.34 1.16
CA LYS A 239 -33.85 -1.49 0.44
C LYS A 239 -33.60 -2.74 1.27
N LYS A 240 -34.66 -3.44 1.65
CA LYS A 240 -34.56 -4.70 2.40
C LYS A 240 -34.27 -5.86 1.46
N ILE A 241 -33.42 -6.78 1.90
CA ILE A 241 -33.06 -7.95 1.09
C ILE A 241 -34.25 -8.91 0.90
N SER A 242 -35.19 -8.93 1.85
CA SER A 242 -36.37 -9.80 1.81
C SER A 242 -37.42 -9.42 0.76
N ASP A 243 -37.35 -8.21 0.20
CA ASP A 243 -38.33 -7.71 -0.76
C ASP A 243 -37.65 -6.85 -1.84
N GLU A 244 -37.61 -7.38 -3.06
CA GLU A 244 -36.97 -6.74 -4.21
C GLU A 244 -37.61 -5.40 -4.59
N ASN A 245 -38.84 -5.10 -4.19
CA ASN A 245 -39.52 -3.84 -4.46
C ASN A 245 -39.53 -2.87 -3.26
N SER A 246 -38.85 -3.21 -2.17
CA SER A 246 -38.90 -2.49 -0.89
C SER A 246 -38.12 -1.16 -0.82
N LEU A 247 -37.75 -0.56 -1.95
CA LEU A 247 -37.00 0.70 -1.91
C LEU A 247 -37.86 1.78 -1.25
N ALA A 248 -37.43 2.27 -0.09
CA ALA A 248 -38.11 3.25 0.72
C ALA A 248 -37.23 4.49 0.93
N ASP A 249 -37.85 5.66 1.07
CA ASP A 249 -37.17 6.92 1.34
C ASP A 249 -37.24 7.19 2.82
N LEU A 250 -36.16 7.75 3.32
CA LEU A 250 -35.99 8.14 4.69
C LEU A 250 -35.30 9.50 4.71
N THR A 251 -35.52 10.23 5.79
CA THR A 251 -34.57 11.28 6.15
C THR A 251 -33.22 10.66 6.50
N VAL A 252 -32.12 11.39 6.29
CA VAL A 252 -30.79 10.90 6.70
C VAL A 252 -30.77 10.54 8.18
N ARG A 253 -31.44 11.30 9.05
CA ARG A 253 -31.56 10.99 10.49
C ARG A 253 -32.31 9.68 10.78
N GLU A 254 -33.33 9.34 10.00
CA GLU A 254 -34.03 8.05 10.14
C GLU A 254 -33.18 6.90 9.64
N LEU A 255 -32.40 7.12 8.57
CA LEU A 255 -31.44 6.14 8.09
C LEU A 255 -30.33 5.89 9.11
N GLU A 256 -29.73 6.95 9.67
CA GLU A 256 -28.69 6.86 10.71
C GLU A 256 -29.15 6.02 11.91
N LYS A 257 -30.40 6.21 12.36
CA LYS A 257 -31.00 5.40 13.45
C LYS A 257 -31.12 3.91 13.13
N GLN A 258 -31.12 3.52 11.85
CA GLN A 258 -31.18 2.12 11.43
C GLN A 258 -29.81 1.48 11.26
N LEU A 259 -28.73 2.26 11.12
CA LEU A 259 -27.38 1.73 10.86
C LEU A 259 -26.72 1.20 12.14
N LEU A 260 -26.29 2.10 13.01
CA LEU A 260 -25.67 1.82 14.30
C LEU A 260 -25.96 3.00 15.25
N PRO A 261 -25.91 2.80 16.57
CA PRO A 261 -25.96 3.91 17.52
C PRO A 261 -24.85 4.94 17.21
N GLU A 262 -25.18 6.23 17.28
CA GLU A 262 -24.23 7.34 17.16
C GLU A 262 -23.55 7.48 15.78
N VAL A 263 -24.12 6.91 14.71
CA VAL A 263 -23.66 7.17 13.35
C VAL A 263 -24.12 8.53 12.84
N HIS A 264 -23.18 9.25 12.23
CA HIS A 264 -23.43 10.49 11.51
C HIS A 264 -22.87 10.37 10.09
N LEU A 265 -23.75 10.33 9.09
CA LEU A 265 -23.37 10.07 7.69
C LEU A 265 -22.81 11.31 6.99
N PHE A 266 -23.33 12.50 7.34
CA PHE A 266 -22.88 13.76 6.75
C PHE A 266 -22.53 14.77 7.84
N LYS A 267 -21.29 15.26 7.81
CA LYS A 267 -20.80 16.33 8.68
C LYS A 267 -20.78 17.67 7.93
N GLY A 268 -20.64 18.77 8.68
CA GLY A 268 -20.47 20.11 8.12
C GLY A 268 -21.67 20.56 7.28
N SER A 269 -21.41 21.04 6.05
CA SER A 269 -22.38 21.69 5.16
C SER A 269 -23.69 20.91 4.96
N CYS A 270 -23.60 19.58 4.94
CA CYS A 270 -24.72 18.66 4.69
C CYS A 270 -25.41 18.18 5.98
N GLY A 271 -24.77 18.36 7.13
CA GLY A 271 -25.30 17.99 8.45
C GLY A 271 -26.13 19.09 9.13
N GLU A 272 -26.08 20.33 8.62
CA GLU A 272 -26.80 21.48 9.16
C GLU A 272 -28.27 21.57 8.69
N ASP A 273 -29.14 22.18 9.50
CA ASP A 273 -30.61 22.23 9.27
C ASP A 273 -31.05 23.14 8.10
N LYS A 274 -30.14 23.84 7.41
CA LYS A 274 -30.46 24.75 6.29
C LYS A 274 -30.57 24.01 4.96
N GLN A 275 -31.54 23.11 4.86
CA GLN A 275 -31.82 22.34 3.63
C GLN A 275 -32.97 22.96 2.82
N SER A 276 -32.86 22.96 1.50
CA SER A 276 -33.91 23.35 0.57
C SER A 276 -35.00 22.28 0.56
N GLN A 277 -36.11 22.59 1.24
CA GLN A 277 -37.25 21.69 1.31
C GLN A 277 -37.87 21.46 -0.08
N GLU A 278 -37.97 22.50 -0.90
CA GLU A 278 -38.48 22.42 -2.28
C GLU A 278 -37.66 21.45 -3.15
N LYS A 279 -36.32 21.55 -3.12
CA LYS A 279 -35.46 20.62 -3.88
C LYS A 279 -35.57 19.20 -3.38
N ARG A 280 -35.60 19.01 -2.07
CA ARG A 280 -35.75 17.69 -1.47
C ARG A 280 -37.08 17.05 -1.88
N GLU A 281 -38.18 17.79 -1.85
CA GLU A 281 -39.50 17.32 -2.28
C GLU A 281 -39.52 16.97 -3.78
N ALA A 282 -38.86 17.77 -4.63
CA ALA A 282 -38.72 17.46 -6.06
C ALA A 282 -37.94 16.15 -6.29
N VAL A 283 -36.82 15.94 -5.58
CA VAL A 283 -36.05 14.68 -5.63
C VAL A 283 -36.93 13.50 -5.18
N LEU A 284 -37.64 13.64 -4.06
CA LEU A 284 -38.52 12.60 -3.53
C LEU A 284 -39.66 12.26 -4.48
N GLN A 285 -40.22 13.24 -5.19
CA GLN A 285 -41.24 12.99 -6.22
C GLN A 285 -40.69 12.10 -7.33
N VAL A 286 -39.50 12.38 -7.87
CA VAL A 286 -38.89 11.53 -8.91
C VAL A 286 -38.58 10.13 -8.37
N VAL A 287 -38.05 10.03 -7.14
CA VAL A 287 -37.82 8.74 -6.49
C VAL A 287 -39.13 7.95 -6.35
N SER A 288 -40.25 8.59 -6.02
CA SER A 288 -41.56 7.94 -5.93
C SER A 288 -42.05 7.42 -7.29
N GLN A 289 -41.80 8.14 -8.38
CA GLN A 289 -42.11 7.71 -9.75
C GLN A 289 -41.26 6.50 -10.19
N ILE A 290 -39.98 6.50 -9.83
CA ILE A 290 -39.08 5.37 -10.11
C ILE A 290 -39.60 4.09 -9.44
N ARG A 291 -40.16 4.20 -8.23
CA ARG A 291 -40.76 3.07 -7.50
C ARG A 291 -42.09 2.63 -8.08
N SER A 292 -42.95 3.55 -8.51
CA SER A 292 -44.25 3.23 -9.11
C SER A 292 -44.12 2.61 -10.51
N GLY A 293 -42.96 2.77 -11.16
CA GLY A 293 -42.71 2.28 -12.50
C GLY A 293 -43.31 3.14 -13.61
N GLU A 294 -43.77 4.35 -13.28
CA GLU A 294 -44.28 5.31 -14.27
C GLU A 294 -43.13 5.90 -15.09
N GLN A 295 -43.21 5.76 -16.42
CA GLN A 295 -42.28 6.43 -17.33
C GLN A 295 -42.61 7.92 -17.41
N VAL A 296 -41.56 8.76 -17.31
CA VAL A 296 -41.61 10.19 -17.62
C VAL A 296 -41.97 10.35 -19.10
N GLY A 297 -43.24 10.64 -19.37
CA GLY A 297 -43.78 10.86 -20.70
C GLY A 297 -43.55 12.31 -21.16
N THR A 298 -42.75 12.47 -22.21
CA THR A 298 -42.70 13.71 -23.00
C THR A 298 -44.06 13.92 -23.68
N SER A 299 -44.82 14.88 -23.19
CA SER A 299 -46.06 15.36 -23.78
C SER A 299 -45.80 15.93 -25.18
N ASN A 300 -46.50 15.40 -26.19
CA ASN A 300 -46.88 16.19 -27.37
C ASN A 300 -48.37 15.95 -27.67
N ASN A 301 -49.15 17.00 -27.44
CA ASN A 301 -50.52 17.12 -27.89
C ASN A 301 -50.56 17.23 -29.42
N GLN A 302 -51.45 16.49 -30.06
CA GLN A 302 -52.09 16.95 -31.30
C GLN A 302 -53.48 16.31 -31.42
N GLU A 303 -54.52 17.09 -31.12
CA GLU A 303 -55.87 16.84 -31.61
C GLU A 303 -55.91 17.03 -33.13
N THR A 304 -56.69 16.20 -33.84
CA THR A 304 -57.52 16.65 -34.97
C THR A 304 -58.61 15.62 -35.29
N LYS A 305 -59.88 16.06 -35.21
CA LYS A 305 -61.06 15.53 -35.93
C LYS A 305 -60.83 15.72 -37.44
N ASP A 306 -61.44 15.06 -38.43
CA ASP A 306 -62.70 14.35 -38.59
C ASP A 306 -62.62 13.52 -39.90
N SER A 307 -63.47 12.49 -40.04
CA SER A 307 -64.10 12.03 -41.30
C SER A 307 -64.58 10.58 -41.16
N GLY A 308 -65.65 10.43 -40.39
CA GLY A 308 -66.50 9.24 -40.41
C GLY A 308 -67.30 9.19 -41.71
N TRP A 309 -66.89 8.33 -42.66
CA TRP A 309 -67.81 7.52 -43.47
C TRP A 309 -67.07 6.44 -44.29
N VAL A 310 -65.83 6.71 -44.72
CA VAL A 310 -65.11 5.83 -45.66
C VAL A 310 -64.56 4.54 -45.01
N ARG A 311 -64.54 4.46 -43.68
CA ARG A 311 -63.90 3.35 -42.94
C ARG A 311 -64.74 2.07 -42.83
N ARG A 312 -66.03 2.09 -43.16
CA ARG A 312 -66.90 0.91 -42.97
C ARG A 312 -66.87 -0.11 -44.10
N VAL A 313 -66.35 0.22 -45.28
CA VAL A 313 -66.39 -0.70 -46.44
C VAL A 313 -64.99 -1.23 -46.83
N ALA A 314 -63.91 -0.53 -46.48
CA ALA A 314 -62.53 -0.99 -46.76
C ALA A 314 -61.97 -2.00 -45.73
N GLY A 315 -62.52 -2.03 -44.50
CA GLY A 315 -62.00 -2.82 -43.38
C GLY A 315 -62.32 -4.32 -43.38
N ILE A 316 -63.19 -4.79 -44.27
CA ILE A 316 -63.55 -6.22 -44.32
C ILE A 316 -62.61 -7.00 -45.25
N VAL A 317 -62.04 -6.34 -46.27
CA VAL A 317 -61.13 -6.98 -47.23
C VAL A 317 -59.66 -6.72 -46.88
N ALA A 318 -59.29 -5.59 -46.26
CA ALA A 318 -57.88 -5.23 -46.03
C ALA A 318 -57.23 -5.87 -44.77
N THR A 319 -58.03 -6.28 -43.79
CA THR A 319 -57.51 -6.72 -42.47
C THR A 319 -56.68 -8.02 -42.50
N PRO A 320 -57.03 -9.05 -43.31
CA PRO A 320 -56.18 -10.24 -43.47
C PRO A 320 -54.84 -9.91 -44.16
N PHE A 321 -54.87 -9.03 -45.16
CA PHE A 321 -53.67 -8.66 -45.93
C PHE A 321 -52.72 -7.76 -45.14
N ILE A 322 -53.24 -6.87 -44.29
CA ILE A 322 -52.40 -6.05 -43.40
C ILE A 322 -51.69 -6.93 -42.36
N LYS A 323 -52.40 -7.90 -41.76
CA LYS A 323 -51.80 -8.88 -40.83
C LYS A 323 -50.74 -9.75 -41.50
N LEU A 324 -50.98 -10.17 -42.75
CA LEU A 324 -49.99 -10.93 -43.54
C LEU A 324 -48.77 -10.08 -43.89
N LEU A 325 -48.97 -8.81 -44.25
CA LEU A 325 -47.90 -7.86 -44.55
C LEU A 325 -47.06 -7.54 -43.30
N GLU A 326 -47.70 -7.39 -42.14
CA GLU A 326 -47.04 -7.17 -40.85
C GLU A 326 -46.17 -8.37 -40.46
N LEU A 327 -46.67 -9.60 -40.67
CA LEU A 327 -45.88 -10.82 -40.47
C LEU A 327 -44.67 -10.89 -41.42
N LEU A 328 -44.86 -10.54 -42.69
CA LEU A 328 -43.77 -10.52 -43.68
C LEU A 328 -42.71 -9.46 -43.35
N ILE A 329 -43.12 -8.27 -42.91
CA ILE A 329 -42.22 -7.21 -42.45
C ILE A 329 -41.46 -7.67 -41.20
N TYR A 330 -42.14 -8.30 -40.24
CA TYR A 330 -41.51 -8.83 -39.04
C TYR A 330 -40.44 -9.88 -39.37
N ILE A 331 -40.76 -10.85 -40.23
CA ILE A 331 -39.82 -11.87 -40.70
C ILE A 331 -38.64 -11.24 -41.43
N PHE A 332 -38.90 -10.23 -42.27
CA PHE A 332 -37.85 -9.51 -42.99
C PHE A 332 -36.91 -8.74 -42.04
N VAL A 333 -37.46 -8.06 -41.03
CA VAL A 333 -36.67 -7.34 -40.02
C VAL A 333 -35.81 -8.31 -39.21
N GLU A 334 -36.34 -9.46 -38.81
CA GLU A 334 -35.56 -10.49 -38.11
C GLU A 334 -34.48 -11.12 -38.99
N LEU A 335 -34.74 -11.34 -40.28
CA LEU A 335 -33.72 -11.77 -41.24
C LEU A 335 -32.61 -10.73 -41.39
N VAL A 336 -32.95 -9.44 -41.48
CA VAL A 336 -31.94 -8.37 -41.57
C VAL A 336 -31.09 -8.33 -40.29
N LYS A 337 -31.70 -8.41 -39.11
CA LYS A 337 -30.97 -8.49 -37.84
C LYS A 337 -30.04 -9.70 -37.78
N PHE A 338 -30.51 -10.86 -38.24
CA PHE A 338 -29.70 -12.08 -38.30
C PHE A 338 -28.49 -11.91 -39.23
N VAL A 339 -28.68 -11.28 -40.40
CA VAL A 339 -27.59 -10.99 -41.34
C VAL A 339 -26.57 -10.04 -40.73
N PHE A 340 -27.01 -8.97 -40.06
CA PHE A 340 -26.10 -8.05 -39.36
C PHE A 340 -25.35 -8.75 -38.21
N TYR A 341 -26.03 -9.59 -37.44
CA TYR A 341 -25.41 -10.36 -36.37
C TYR A 341 -24.38 -11.35 -36.90
N PHE A 342 -24.69 -12.02 -38.01
CA PHE A 342 -23.77 -12.93 -38.68
C PHE A 342 -22.54 -12.19 -39.25
N LEU A 343 -22.74 -11.04 -39.91
CA LEU A 343 -21.65 -10.20 -40.42
C LEU A 343 -20.76 -9.69 -39.29
N TRP A 344 -21.36 -9.25 -38.18
CA TRP A 344 -20.64 -8.87 -36.97
C TRP A 344 -19.81 -10.02 -36.40
N LEU A 345 -20.38 -11.23 -36.32
CA LEU A 345 -19.69 -12.42 -35.83
C LEU A 345 -18.49 -12.79 -36.72
N VAL A 346 -18.65 -12.73 -38.04
CA VAL A 346 -17.57 -12.97 -39.00
C VAL A 346 -16.47 -11.92 -38.85
N MET A 347 -16.83 -10.64 -38.77
CA MET A 347 -15.88 -9.55 -38.55
C MET A 347 -15.11 -9.73 -37.24
N LYS A 348 -15.80 -10.05 -36.13
CA LYS A 348 -15.17 -10.32 -34.84
C LYS A 348 -14.15 -11.46 -34.92
N ARG A 349 -14.49 -12.53 -35.63
CA ARG A 349 -13.62 -13.70 -35.78
C ARG A 349 -12.40 -13.42 -36.66
N VAL A 350 -12.57 -12.67 -37.75
CA VAL A 350 -11.48 -12.26 -38.64
C VAL A 350 -10.53 -11.31 -37.92
N VAL A 351 -11.07 -10.27 -37.25
CA VAL A 351 -10.27 -9.30 -36.49
C VAL A 351 -9.51 -9.98 -35.35
N GLY A 352 -10.17 -10.87 -34.59
CA GLY A 352 -9.51 -11.64 -33.53
C GLY A 352 -8.35 -12.48 -34.05
N THR A 353 -8.56 -13.22 -35.16
CA THR A 353 -7.50 -14.07 -35.74
C THR A 353 -6.29 -13.25 -36.23
N ILE A 354 -6.54 -12.05 -36.79
CA ILE A 354 -5.47 -11.15 -37.24
C ILE A 354 -4.71 -10.57 -36.04
N LEU A 355 -5.42 -10.13 -35.00
CA LEU A 355 -4.81 -9.58 -33.78
C LEU A 355 -3.97 -10.63 -33.05
N ASP A 356 -4.46 -11.85 -32.92
CA ASP A 356 -3.73 -12.96 -32.29
C ASP A 356 -2.44 -13.30 -33.07
N GLY A 357 -2.51 -13.28 -34.40
CA GLY A 357 -1.34 -13.47 -35.26
C GLY A 357 -0.30 -12.36 -35.12
N VAL A 358 -0.73 -11.10 -35.07
CA VAL A 358 0.16 -9.94 -34.86
C VAL A 358 0.77 -9.97 -33.45
N TYR A 359 -0.01 -10.32 -32.44
CA TYR A 359 0.47 -10.46 -31.05
C TYR A 359 1.50 -11.58 -30.91
N GLY A 360 1.29 -12.71 -31.59
CA GLY A 360 2.27 -13.80 -31.65
C GLY A 360 3.60 -13.39 -32.30
N LEU A 361 3.54 -12.68 -33.43
CA LEU A 361 4.73 -12.15 -34.10
C LEU A 361 5.48 -11.13 -33.24
N TRP A 362 4.75 -10.25 -32.55
CA TRP A 362 5.32 -9.27 -31.63
C TRP A 362 6.05 -9.94 -30.46
N ASN A 363 5.43 -10.92 -29.82
CA ASN A 363 6.04 -11.68 -28.72
C ASN A 363 7.28 -12.45 -29.16
N GLY A 364 7.25 -13.04 -30.36
CA GLY A 364 8.43 -13.65 -30.96
C GLY A 364 9.58 -12.65 -31.10
N MET A 365 9.30 -11.48 -31.68
CA MET A 365 10.29 -10.42 -31.87
C MET A 365 10.88 -9.92 -30.55
N VAL A 366 10.05 -9.68 -29.54
CA VAL A 366 10.49 -9.28 -28.19
C VAL A 366 11.36 -10.34 -27.54
N SER A 367 11.02 -11.63 -27.69
CA SER A 367 11.82 -12.75 -27.17
C SER A 367 13.21 -12.80 -27.82
N TYR A 368 13.29 -12.63 -29.14
CA TYR A 368 14.57 -12.54 -29.86
C TYR A 368 15.41 -11.35 -29.41
N LEU A 369 14.82 -10.16 -29.29
CA LEU A 369 15.52 -8.97 -28.81
C LEU A 369 16.03 -9.13 -27.37
N LYS A 370 15.24 -9.75 -26.50
CA LYS A 370 15.64 -10.07 -25.12
C LYS A 370 16.83 -11.02 -25.08
N ALA A 371 16.84 -12.08 -25.90
CA ALA A 371 17.94 -13.02 -25.99
C ALA A 371 19.25 -12.33 -26.44
N ILE A 372 19.17 -11.47 -27.46
CA ILE A 372 20.32 -10.68 -27.94
C ILE A 372 20.83 -9.73 -26.86
N SER A 373 19.91 -9.02 -26.17
CA SER A 373 20.26 -8.10 -25.09
C SER A 373 20.99 -8.80 -23.94
N ILE A 374 20.54 -9.99 -23.52
CA ILE A 374 21.19 -10.78 -22.48
C ILE A 374 22.63 -11.13 -22.88
N VAL A 375 22.86 -11.57 -24.12
CA VAL A 375 24.20 -11.92 -24.61
C VAL A 375 25.10 -10.68 -24.67
N LEU A 376 24.57 -9.54 -25.15
CA LEU A 376 25.31 -8.28 -25.25
C LEU A 376 25.72 -7.71 -23.89
N ILE A 377 24.95 -7.95 -22.83
CA ILE A 377 25.29 -7.50 -21.47
C ILE A 377 26.26 -8.49 -20.79
N ARG A 378 26.11 -9.80 -21.04
CA ARG A 378 26.90 -10.83 -20.36
C ARG A 378 28.37 -10.85 -20.79
N ILE A 379 28.65 -10.64 -22.07
CA ILE A 379 30.02 -10.60 -22.61
C ILE A 379 30.89 -9.52 -21.92
N PRO A 380 30.50 -8.22 -21.90
CA PRO A 380 31.30 -7.20 -21.23
C PRO A 380 31.35 -7.38 -19.72
N TYR A 381 30.30 -7.93 -19.10
CA TYR A 381 30.31 -8.26 -17.66
C TYR A 381 31.37 -9.32 -17.33
N ASP A 382 31.43 -10.41 -18.08
CA ASP A 382 32.41 -11.47 -17.87
C ASP A 382 33.84 -10.99 -18.15
N VAL A 383 34.03 -10.18 -19.19
CA VAL A 383 35.33 -9.54 -19.47
C VAL A 383 35.74 -8.59 -18.33
N GLY A 384 34.82 -7.76 -17.84
CA GLY A 384 35.04 -6.87 -16.71
C GLY A 384 35.44 -7.64 -15.44
N ARG A 385 34.75 -8.76 -15.15
CA ARG A 385 35.07 -9.64 -14.03
C ARG A 385 36.50 -10.21 -14.12
N VAL A 386 36.93 -10.63 -15.31
CA VAL A 386 38.31 -11.11 -15.52
C VAL A 386 39.32 -9.99 -15.29
N ILE A 387 39.07 -8.78 -15.82
CA ILE A 387 39.94 -7.61 -15.62
C ILE A 387 40.09 -7.28 -14.13
N VAL A 388 38.98 -7.27 -13.38
CA VAL A 388 39.01 -7.03 -11.93
C VAL A 388 39.84 -8.08 -11.20
N ASN A 389 39.65 -9.36 -11.53
CA ASN A 389 40.43 -10.45 -10.91
C ASN A 389 41.93 -10.34 -11.22
N VAL A 390 42.30 -9.97 -12.46
CA VAL A 390 43.69 -9.73 -12.85
C VAL A 390 44.29 -8.56 -12.06
N TYR A 391 43.54 -7.46 -11.92
CA TYR A 391 43.97 -6.30 -11.14
C TYR A 391 44.17 -6.63 -9.65
N LEU A 392 43.23 -7.37 -9.06
CA LEU A 392 43.35 -7.83 -7.66
C LEU A 392 44.57 -8.75 -7.47
N GLY A 393 44.81 -9.67 -8.41
CA GLY A 393 46.00 -10.52 -8.39
C GLY A 393 47.29 -9.71 -8.47
N PHE A 394 47.34 -8.70 -9.34
CA PHE A 394 48.48 -7.80 -9.43
C PHE A 394 48.73 -7.02 -8.13
N LEU A 395 47.68 -6.47 -7.52
CA LEU A 395 47.79 -5.79 -6.23
C LEU A 395 48.32 -6.70 -5.12
N GLN A 396 47.92 -7.98 -5.13
CA GLN A 396 48.43 -8.97 -4.19
C GLN A 396 49.94 -9.20 -4.37
N ILE A 397 50.41 -9.35 -5.61
CA ILE A 397 51.83 -9.48 -5.92
C ILE A 397 52.61 -8.26 -5.44
N VAL A 398 52.12 -7.04 -5.71
CA VAL A 398 52.76 -5.79 -5.26
C VAL A 398 52.86 -5.74 -3.73
N ARG A 399 51.78 -6.13 -3.03
CA ARG A 399 51.75 -6.18 -1.56
C ARG A 399 52.79 -7.16 -1.01
N ASP A 400 52.91 -8.34 -1.62
CA ASP A 400 53.86 -9.37 -1.19
C ASP A 400 55.30 -8.93 -1.41
N VAL A 401 55.60 -8.29 -2.55
CA VAL A 401 56.92 -7.70 -2.84
C VAL A 401 57.26 -6.62 -1.83
N PHE A 402 56.32 -5.71 -1.50
CA PHE A 402 56.56 -4.66 -0.51
C PHE A 402 56.80 -5.22 0.88
N SER A 403 56.05 -6.26 1.27
CA SER A 403 56.24 -6.98 2.53
C SER A 403 57.62 -7.64 2.62
N LEU A 404 58.07 -8.28 1.53
CA LEU A 404 59.40 -8.87 1.45
C LEU A 404 60.50 -7.80 1.57
N PHE A 405 60.37 -6.70 0.83
CA PHE A 405 61.31 -5.59 0.88
C PHE A 405 61.41 -4.99 2.28
N TYR A 406 60.27 -4.79 2.95
CA TYR A 406 60.21 -4.33 4.33
C TYR A 406 60.93 -5.28 5.29
N ARG A 407 60.69 -6.60 5.17
CA ARG A 407 61.38 -7.61 6.01
C ARG A 407 62.88 -7.61 5.80
N ILE A 408 63.35 -7.51 4.55
CA ILE A 408 64.78 -7.47 4.24
C ILE A 408 65.41 -6.20 4.82
N LEU A 409 64.75 -5.05 4.70
CA LEU A 409 65.26 -3.76 5.18
C LEU A 409 65.20 -3.62 6.71
N SER A 410 64.24 -4.27 7.37
CA SER A 410 64.07 -4.25 8.83
C SER A 410 65.30 -4.74 9.58
N ILE A 411 66.05 -5.70 9.03
CA ILE A 411 67.22 -6.30 9.69
C ILE A 411 68.39 -5.29 9.77
N PRO A 412 68.90 -4.73 8.66
CA PRO A 412 69.98 -3.74 8.71
C PRO A 412 69.55 -2.44 9.40
N VAL A 413 68.30 -1.99 9.22
CA VAL A 413 67.80 -0.78 9.92
C VAL A 413 67.74 -1.01 11.43
N GLY A 414 67.23 -2.17 11.87
CA GLY A 414 67.22 -2.55 13.28
C GLY A 414 68.64 -2.63 13.86
N PHE A 415 69.57 -3.24 13.13
CA PHE A 415 70.98 -3.31 13.54
C PHE A 415 71.60 -1.91 13.70
N VAL A 416 71.39 -1.01 12.71
CA VAL A 416 71.87 0.38 12.78
C VAL A 416 71.28 1.13 13.98
N LEU A 417 69.98 0.94 14.25
CA LEU A 417 69.32 1.53 15.43
C LEU A 417 69.91 1.02 16.74
N HIS A 418 70.17 -0.29 16.85
CA HIS A 418 70.83 -0.87 18.02
C HIS A 418 72.27 -0.38 18.19
N LEU A 419 73.02 -0.26 17.09
CA LEU A 419 74.39 0.25 17.10
C LEU A 419 74.44 1.73 17.50
N ALA A 420 73.45 2.52 17.08
CA ALA A 420 73.28 3.91 17.49
C ALA A 420 72.86 4.05 18.97
N ALA A 421 72.12 3.08 19.51
CA ALA A 421 71.69 3.07 20.92
C ALA A 421 72.77 2.55 21.90
N PHE A 422 73.75 1.79 21.42
CA PHE A 422 74.79 1.18 22.26
C PHE A 422 75.62 2.18 23.10
N PRO A 423 76.07 3.34 22.56
CA PRO A 423 76.79 4.34 23.35
C PRO A 423 75.92 4.91 24.48
N TYR A 424 74.62 5.10 24.21
CA TYR A 424 73.67 5.63 25.18
C TYR A 424 73.52 4.69 26.39
N HIS A 425 73.32 3.39 26.14
CA HIS A 425 73.21 2.40 27.22
C HIS A 425 74.50 2.22 28.01
N THR A 426 75.66 2.31 27.34
CA THR A 426 76.97 2.18 28.00
C THR A 426 77.25 3.37 28.92
N ILE A 427 76.96 4.61 28.47
CA ILE A 427 77.15 5.82 29.27
C ILE A 427 76.24 5.82 30.51
N CYS A 428 74.99 5.35 30.39
CA CYS A 428 74.06 5.27 31.52
C CYS A 428 74.43 4.21 32.56
N ALA A 429 75.22 3.19 32.23
CA ALA A 429 75.61 2.10 33.15
C ALA A 429 76.88 2.40 33.97
N ILE A 430 77.70 3.38 33.57
CA ILE A 430 78.95 3.72 34.27
C ILE A 430 78.72 4.18 35.73
N PRO A 431 77.72 5.04 36.04
CA PRO A 431 77.50 5.50 37.42
C PRO A 431 77.09 4.39 38.40
N SER A 432 76.33 3.38 37.95
CA SER A 432 75.88 2.29 38.81
C SER A 432 77.03 1.35 39.16
N VAL A 433 77.86 0.98 38.19
CA VAL A 433 79.03 0.11 38.43
C VAL A 433 80.03 0.78 39.36
N LEU A 434 80.27 2.09 39.21
CA LEU A 434 81.18 2.83 40.10
C LEU A 434 80.68 2.84 41.56
N LYS A 435 79.36 2.97 41.76
CA LYS A 435 78.73 2.93 43.09
C LYS A 435 78.90 1.57 43.77
N ASP A 436 78.75 0.48 43.02
CA ASP A 436 78.88 -0.88 43.53
C ASP A 436 80.33 -1.24 43.86
N MET A 437 81.29 -0.76 43.05
CA MET A 437 82.72 -0.95 43.35
C MET A 437 83.15 -0.22 44.63
N VAL A 438 82.70 1.01 44.84
CA VAL A 438 83.04 1.80 46.05
C VAL A 438 82.47 1.14 47.30
N THR A 439 81.24 0.62 47.24
CA THR A 439 80.62 -0.09 48.38
C THR A 439 81.30 -1.42 48.67
N GLY A 440 81.70 -2.19 47.65
CA GLY A 440 82.45 -3.45 47.82
C GLY A 440 83.85 -3.27 48.42
N ILE A 441 84.61 -2.28 47.93
CA ILE A 441 85.95 -1.98 48.45
C ILE A 441 85.87 -1.46 49.90
N GLY A 442 84.91 -0.57 50.18
CA GLY A 442 84.69 -0.07 51.54
C GLY A 442 84.34 -1.17 52.55
N GLY A 443 83.47 -2.11 52.15
CA GLY A 443 83.11 -3.26 52.98
C GLY A 443 84.29 -4.19 53.27
N THR A 444 85.14 -4.44 52.28
CA THR A 444 86.33 -5.30 52.44
C THR A 444 87.36 -4.66 53.38
N PHE A 445 87.57 -3.35 53.29
CA PHE A 445 88.50 -2.63 54.15
C PHE A 445 88.08 -2.65 55.63
N LEU A 446 86.78 -2.51 55.91
CA LEU A 446 86.23 -2.62 57.27
C LEU A 446 86.46 -4.01 57.87
N LEU A 447 86.30 -5.07 57.06
CA LEU A 447 86.49 -6.46 57.49
C LEU A 447 87.95 -6.76 57.89
N VAL A 448 88.91 -6.18 57.18
CA VAL A 448 90.34 -6.29 57.50
C VAL A 448 90.68 -5.58 58.81
N ILE A 449 90.12 -4.39 59.05
CA ILE A 449 90.31 -3.66 60.32
C ILE A 449 89.73 -4.46 61.48
N ASP A 450 88.55 -5.03 61.33
CA ASP A 450 87.89 -5.80 62.40
C ASP A 450 88.65 -7.09 62.72
N THR A 451 89.14 -7.78 61.68
CA THR A 451 89.96 -8.99 61.84
C THR A 451 91.28 -8.67 62.56
N THR A 452 91.95 -7.58 62.19
CA THR A 452 93.21 -7.18 62.83
C THR A 452 93.01 -6.73 64.27
N ALA A 453 91.92 -6.01 64.58
CA ALA A 453 91.56 -5.65 65.95
C ALA A 453 91.29 -6.90 66.81
N THR A 454 90.57 -7.88 66.27
CA THR A 454 90.25 -9.14 66.96
C THR A 454 91.51 -9.97 67.24
N VAL A 455 92.42 -10.04 66.26
CA VAL A 455 93.72 -10.71 66.42
C VAL A 455 94.58 -10.01 67.48
N LEU A 456 94.63 -8.67 67.48
CA LEU A 456 95.33 -7.91 68.51
C LEU A 456 94.78 -8.22 69.91
N GLN A 457 93.45 -8.25 70.05
CA GLN A 457 92.78 -8.56 71.30
C GLN A 457 93.07 -10.00 71.76
N GLY A 458 93.13 -10.95 70.82
CA GLY A 458 93.59 -12.32 71.07
C GLY A 458 95.04 -12.37 71.59
N PHE A 459 95.96 -11.63 70.96
CA PHE A 459 97.34 -11.52 71.43
C PHE A 459 97.45 -10.88 72.82
N TYR A 460 96.67 -9.84 73.11
CA TYR A 460 96.64 -9.24 74.45
C TYR A 460 96.12 -10.21 75.51
N CYS A 461 95.10 -11.01 75.20
CA CYS A 461 94.60 -12.07 76.09
C CYS A 461 95.66 -13.16 76.36
N ILE A 462 96.37 -13.62 75.32
CA ILE A 462 97.42 -14.62 75.45
C ILE A 462 98.60 -14.06 76.26
N ALA A 463 99.04 -12.83 75.99
CA ALA A 463 100.07 -12.16 76.76
C ALA A 463 99.67 -12.04 78.25
N GLY A 464 98.42 -11.66 78.54
CA GLY A 464 97.89 -11.64 79.90
C GLY A 464 97.90 -13.01 80.58
N HIS A 465 97.59 -14.09 79.85
CA HIS A 465 97.62 -15.45 80.39
C HIS A 465 99.04 -15.98 80.62
N ILE A 466 99.99 -15.62 79.77
CA ILE A 466 101.41 -15.95 79.93
C ILE A 466 101.98 -15.23 81.16
N VAL A 467 101.69 -13.93 81.33
CA VAL A 467 102.10 -13.18 82.53
C VAL A 467 101.50 -13.80 83.80
N LYS A 468 100.26 -14.29 83.76
CA LYS A 468 99.64 -15.00 84.89
C LYS A 468 100.26 -16.38 85.19
N ARG A 469 100.86 -17.04 84.19
CA ARG A 469 101.48 -18.37 84.33
C ARG A 469 102.90 -18.30 84.91
N PHE A 470 103.58 -17.15 84.79
CA PHE A 470 104.92 -16.91 85.34
C PHE A 470 104.94 -16.23 86.72
N ILE A 471 103.78 -16.10 87.37
CA ILE A 471 103.71 -15.72 88.78
C ILE A 471 103.01 -16.85 89.59
N PRO A 472 103.68 -17.99 89.85
CA PRO A 472 103.27 -18.91 90.89
C PRO A 472 103.69 -18.38 92.26
N LYS A 473 102.69 -18.31 93.14
CA LYS A 473 102.79 -18.17 94.60
C LYS A 473 103.60 -19.34 95.17
N GLY A 474 104.66 -19.03 95.91
CA GLY A 474 105.26 -19.94 96.87
C GLY A 474 104.69 -19.68 98.28
N SER A 475 104.14 -20.73 98.90
CA SER A 475 104.11 -20.94 100.35
C SER A 475 103.84 -22.43 100.60
N SER A 476 104.54 -23.02 101.59
CA SER A 476 104.53 -24.44 102.02
C SER A 476 105.54 -25.35 101.27
N ASP A 477 106.26 -26.27 101.92
CA ASP A 477 107.68 -26.16 102.27
C ASP A 477 107.96 -25.22 103.44
N ASP A 478 107.29 -25.28 104.59
CA ASP A 478 106.35 -26.28 105.11
C ASP A 478 104.93 -26.42 104.51
#